data_AF-A0A7V3P891-F1
#
_entry.id   AF-A0A7V3P891-F1
#
_cell.length_a   1.000
_cell.length_b   1.000
_cell.length_c   1.000
_cell.angle_alpha   90.00
_cell.angle_beta   90.00
_cell.angle_gamma   90.00
#
_symmetry.space_group_name_H-M   'P 1'
#
loop_
_entity.id
_entity.type
_entity.pdbx_description
1 polymer ?
#
loop_
_entity_poly.entity_id
_entity_poly.type
_entity_poly.pdbx_seq_one_letter_code
_entity_poly.pdbx_strand_id
1 'polypeptide(L)'
;MQTKNCGRNLILLLAILFGLVLPITSHAQGPELDLIYQGKPGPIFSISGIVPGQKITKEVIVRNLSSIKRDLSIQVTNISNPSLASEVKIEILAGSQRLFLGPLLELSYPNEKYITSVLPGDTPLTLSLILDEEAGNQYQGQTMTLNLIFGLLGQPIPSPIPKLPTQIITKIVSKIQKIPVIKKVFIEKPTTVQAIGEAPKPTEQVTPSTPTVSLEKKGVGEEVVPWYRKIPCWLWILLILVLAAIVHLILYLIKRKKKKQQQTIV
;
A
#
# COMPACT_ATOMS: atom_id res chain seq x y z
N MET A 1 -7.77 63.40 -19.72
CA MET A 1 -6.88 62.61 -18.84
C MET A 1 -7.70 61.54 -18.13
N GLN A 2 -7.70 60.31 -18.65
CA GLN A 2 -8.36 59.15 -18.03
C GLN A 2 -7.34 58.01 -17.96
N THR A 3 -6.76 57.77 -16.78
CA THR A 3 -5.83 56.66 -16.52
C THR A 3 -6.19 55.93 -15.22
N LYS A 4 -7.49 55.70 -14.95
CA LYS A 4 -7.93 55.01 -13.72
C LYS A 4 -8.25 53.52 -13.85
N ASN A 5 -8.27 52.95 -15.06
CA ASN A 5 -8.76 51.57 -15.26
C ASN A 5 -7.70 50.53 -15.64
N CYS A 6 -6.42 50.92 -15.81
CA CYS A 6 -5.38 50.00 -16.29
C CYS A 6 -4.92 49.00 -15.21
N GLY A 7 -4.97 49.38 -13.92
CA GLY A 7 -4.50 48.53 -12.81
C GLY A 7 -5.42 47.35 -12.47
N ARG A 8 -6.74 47.50 -12.61
CA ARG A 8 -7.72 46.44 -12.26
C ARG A 8 -7.61 45.22 -13.19
N ASN A 9 -7.35 45.44 -14.48
CA ASN A 9 -7.23 44.37 -15.46
C ASN A 9 -5.90 43.62 -15.32
N LEU A 10 -4.83 44.28 -14.86
CA LEU A 10 -3.54 43.65 -14.63
C LEU A 10 -3.58 42.66 -13.44
N ILE A 11 -4.26 43.03 -12.35
CA ILE A 11 -4.40 42.18 -11.15
C ILE A 11 -5.20 40.91 -11.48
N LEU A 12 -6.28 41.04 -12.24
CA LEU A 12 -7.08 39.88 -12.69
C LEU A 12 -6.26 38.95 -13.59
N LEU A 13 -5.44 39.49 -14.49
CA LEU A 13 -4.60 38.70 -15.39
C LEU A 13 -3.50 37.95 -14.60
N LEU A 14 -2.92 38.58 -13.58
CA LEU A 14 -1.92 37.95 -12.72
C LEU A 14 -2.51 36.84 -11.84
N ALA A 15 -3.73 37.03 -11.32
CA ALA A 15 -4.43 36.00 -10.53
C ALA A 15 -4.80 34.78 -11.38
N ILE A 16 -5.24 34.98 -12.62
CA ILE A 16 -5.55 33.89 -13.57
C ILE A 16 -4.27 33.15 -13.96
N LEU A 17 -3.16 33.87 -14.17
CA LEU A 17 -1.88 33.25 -14.52
C LEU A 17 -1.29 32.45 -13.35
N PHE A 18 -1.46 32.91 -12.10
CA PHE A 18 -0.98 32.19 -10.92
C PHE A 18 -1.82 30.94 -10.62
N GLY A 19 -3.14 30.97 -10.89
CA GLY A 19 -4.02 29.80 -10.76
C GLY A 19 -3.76 28.69 -11.78
N LEU A 20 -3.15 29.01 -12.94
CA LEU A 20 -2.93 28.06 -14.04
C LEU A 20 -1.57 27.34 -14.01
N VAL A 21 -0.63 27.77 -13.16
CA VAL A 21 0.74 27.23 -13.11
C VAL A 21 1.01 26.43 -11.83
N LEU A 22 0.04 26.30 -10.93
CA LEU A 22 0.18 25.36 -9.81
C LEU A 22 0.02 23.93 -10.37
N PRO A 23 1.08 23.12 -10.44
CA PRO A 23 0.92 21.73 -10.78
C PRO A 23 0.00 21.13 -9.73
N ILE A 24 -1.15 20.63 -10.17
CA ILE A 24 -2.01 19.79 -9.34
C ILE A 24 -1.17 18.54 -9.10
N THR A 25 -0.37 18.55 -8.04
CA THR A 25 0.31 17.36 -7.55
C THR A 25 -0.78 16.49 -6.97
N SER A 26 -1.45 15.75 -7.84
CA SER A 26 -2.22 14.57 -7.50
C SER A 26 -1.23 13.63 -6.82
N HIS A 27 -1.13 13.77 -5.50
CA HIS A 27 -0.48 12.79 -4.67
C HIS A 27 -1.30 11.53 -4.88
N ALA A 28 -0.76 10.58 -5.64
CA ALA A 28 -1.27 9.23 -5.66
C ALA A 28 -1.21 8.76 -4.22
N GLN A 29 -2.34 8.80 -3.52
CA GLN A 29 -2.46 8.26 -2.18
C GLN A 29 -2.21 6.77 -2.33
N GLY A 30 -1.04 6.32 -1.87
CA GLY A 30 -0.75 4.92 -1.75
C GLY A 30 -1.77 4.24 -0.82
N PRO A 31 -1.77 2.90 -0.76
CA PRO A 31 -2.65 2.20 0.17
C PRO A 31 -2.41 2.72 1.59
N GLU A 32 -3.48 3.13 2.29
CA GLU A 32 -3.39 3.63 3.66
C GLU A 32 -3.08 2.50 4.66
N LEU A 33 -3.37 1.26 4.27
CA LEU A 33 -3.16 0.04 5.04
C LEU A 33 -2.41 -0.99 4.18
N ASP A 34 -1.41 -1.63 4.76
CA ASP A 34 -0.70 -2.77 4.16
C ASP A 34 -0.80 -3.98 5.10
N LEU A 35 -0.87 -5.18 4.52
CA LEU A 35 -0.99 -6.42 5.27
C LEU A 35 0.22 -7.30 4.98
N ILE A 36 1.03 -7.55 6.01
CA ILE A 36 2.23 -8.36 5.91
C ILE A 36 1.94 -9.70 6.56
N TYR A 37 1.80 -10.72 5.73
CA TYR A 37 1.70 -12.10 6.16
C TYR A 37 3.07 -12.77 6.08
N GLN A 38 3.53 -13.35 7.18
CA GLN A 38 4.84 -14.01 7.26
C GLN A 38 4.84 -15.46 6.70
N GLY A 39 3.71 -15.93 6.15
CA GLY A 39 3.59 -17.27 5.58
C GLY A 39 3.91 -17.35 4.08
N LYS A 40 3.81 -18.58 3.53
CA LYS A 40 3.89 -18.80 2.08
C LYS A 40 2.75 -18.05 1.38
N PRO A 41 2.99 -17.51 0.16
CA PRO A 41 1.93 -16.88 -0.62
C PRO A 41 0.77 -17.86 -0.87
N GLY A 42 -0.45 -17.45 -0.54
CA GLY A 42 -1.65 -18.30 -0.58
C GLY A 42 -2.78 -17.74 0.29
N PRO A 43 -3.89 -18.47 0.44
CA PRO A 43 -4.93 -18.11 1.41
C PRO A 43 -4.34 -18.13 2.83
N ILE A 44 -4.75 -17.18 3.67
CA ILE A 44 -4.27 -17.10 5.07
C ILE A 44 -4.60 -18.40 5.80
N PHE A 45 -5.79 -18.96 5.55
CA PHE A 45 -6.22 -20.25 6.07
C PHE A 45 -6.54 -21.24 4.95
N SER A 46 -5.84 -22.36 4.98
CA SER A 46 -6.19 -23.59 4.29
C SER A 46 -6.23 -24.69 5.35
N ILE A 47 -7.44 -25.14 5.67
CA ILE A 47 -7.70 -26.08 6.76
C ILE A 47 -8.00 -27.44 6.15
N SER A 48 -7.32 -28.46 6.64
CA SER A 48 -7.57 -29.85 6.26
C SER A 48 -7.52 -30.76 7.48
N GLY A 49 -8.53 -31.61 7.65
CA GLY A 49 -8.52 -32.62 8.71
C GLY A 49 -8.56 -32.01 10.12
N ILE A 50 -9.28 -30.91 10.29
CA ILE A 50 -9.49 -30.30 11.60
C ILE A 50 -10.35 -31.21 12.48
N VAL A 51 -9.98 -31.36 13.76
CA VAL A 51 -10.76 -32.12 14.76
C VAL A 51 -11.50 -31.17 15.71
N PRO A 52 -12.65 -31.57 16.30
CA PRO A 52 -13.38 -30.76 17.27
C PRO A 52 -12.47 -30.25 18.40
N GLY A 53 -12.61 -28.97 18.77
CA GLY A 53 -11.76 -28.28 19.75
C GLY A 53 -10.37 -27.86 19.23
N GLN A 54 -9.97 -28.28 18.03
CA GLN A 54 -8.67 -27.89 17.49
C GLN A 54 -8.64 -26.40 17.13
N LYS A 55 -7.54 -25.76 17.54
CA LYS A 55 -7.22 -24.36 17.25
C LYS A 55 -6.10 -24.27 16.20
N ILE A 56 -6.39 -23.62 15.07
CA ILE A 56 -5.40 -23.32 14.03
C ILE A 56 -5.04 -21.85 14.10
N THR A 57 -3.78 -21.54 14.38
CA THR A 57 -3.32 -20.17 14.62
C THR A 57 -2.42 -19.67 13.49
N LYS A 58 -2.57 -18.40 13.12
CA LYS A 58 -1.75 -17.65 12.17
C LYS A 58 -1.42 -16.27 12.71
N GLU A 59 -0.20 -15.82 12.47
CA GLU A 59 0.23 -14.46 12.80
C GLU A 59 0.21 -13.59 11.55
N VAL A 60 -0.32 -12.38 11.68
CA VAL A 60 -0.33 -11.36 10.63
C VAL A 60 0.15 -10.04 11.22
N ILE A 61 0.82 -9.23 10.41
CA ILE A 61 1.18 -7.86 10.79
C ILE A 61 0.34 -6.92 9.94
N VAL A 62 -0.45 -6.10 10.59
CA VAL A 62 -1.19 -5.01 9.95
C VAL A 62 -0.34 -3.75 10.05
N ARG A 63 0.05 -3.19 8.90
CA ARG A 63 0.86 -1.97 8.82
C ARG A 63 -0.02 -0.79 8.42
N ASN A 64 -0.22 0.16 9.32
CA ASN A 64 -0.85 1.44 9.01
C ASN A 64 0.22 2.38 8.42
N LEU A 65 0.13 2.62 7.12
CA LEU A 65 1.05 3.49 6.38
C LEU A 65 0.68 4.98 6.49
N SER A 66 -0.48 5.30 7.04
CA SER A 66 -0.90 6.68 7.26
C SER A 66 -0.24 7.28 8.49
N SER A 67 -0.19 8.62 8.55
CA SER A 67 0.35 9.35 9.70
C SER A 67 -0.64 9.50 10.86
N ILE A 68 -1.84 8.91 10.75
CA ILE A 68 -2.91 9.03 11.75
C ILE A 68 -3.42 7.66 12.16
N LYS A 69 -4.07 7.60 13.33
CA LYS A 69 -4.77 6.40 13.79
C LYS A 69 -5.91 6.06 12.82
N ARG A 70 -6.08 4.77 12.50
CA ARG A 70 -7.14 4.29 11.61
C ARG A 70 -7.94 3.17 12.25
N ASP A 71 -9.22 3.09 11.93
CA ASP A 71 -10.09 2.02 12.42
C ASP A 71 -10.00 0.83 11.48
N LEU A 72 -9.52 -0.29 12.01
CA LEU A 72 -9.33 -1.54 11.31
C LEU A 72 -10.62 -2.35 11.33
N SER A 73 -11.00 -2.83 10.16
CA SER A 73 -12.09 -3.78 9.98
C SER A 73 -11.60 -5.11 9.40
N ILE A 74 -12.42 -6.14 9.56
CA ILE A 74 -12.19 -7.45 8.95
C ILE A 74 -13.46 -7.97 8.29
N GLN A 75 -13.25 -8.77 7.23
CA GLN A 75 -14.27 -9.53 6.54
C GLN A 75 -13.72 -10.87 6.04
N VAL A 76 -14.57 -11.88 5.95
CA VAL A 76 -14.29 -13.19 5.36
C VAL A 76 -14.94 -13.28 3.99
N THR A 77 -14.19 -13.80 3.01
CA THR A 77 -14.69 -14.09 1.65
C THR A 77 -14.22 -15.46 1.18
N ASN A 78 -14.82 -15.96 0.08
CA ASN A 78 -14.43 -17.19 -0.60
C ASN A 78 -14.39 -18.43 0.31
N ILE A 79 -15.38 -18.58 1.19
CA ILE A 79 -15.52 -19.76 2.05
C ILE A 79 -15.90 -20.96 1.16
N SER A 80 -15.02 -21.94 1.04
CA SER A 80 -15.27 -23.10 0.17
C SER A 80 -16.26 -24.12 0.74
N ASN A 81 -16.41 -24.18 2.07
CA ASN A 81 -17.31 -25.10 2.77
C ASN A 81 -18.10 -24.36 3.85
N PRO A 82 -19.28 -23.79 3.51
CA PRO A 82 -20.10 -23.04 4.47
C PRO A 82 -20.62 -23.88 5.63
N SER A 83 -20.82 -25.19 5.44
CA SER A 83 -21.30 -26.10 6.49
C SER A 83 -20.22 -26.35 7.55
N LEU A 84 -18.95 -26.47 7.17
CA LEU A 84 -17.87 -26.48 8.15
C LEU A 84 -17.70 -25.11 8.81
N ALA A 85 -17.83 -24.03 8.03
CA ALA A 85 -17.68 -22.67 8.54
C ALA A 85 -18.71 -22.29 9.62
N SER A 86 -19.92 -22.89 9.63
CA SER A 86 -20.93 -22.64 10.68
C SER A 86 -20.49 -23.11 12.06
N GLU A 87 -19.63 -24.13 12.11
CA GLU A 87 -19.11 -24.70 13.36
C GLU A 87 -17.76 -24.10 13.77
N VAL A 88 -17.22 -23.16 13.00
CA VAL A 88 -15.92 -22.55 13.27
C VAL A 88 -16.11 -21.18 13.90
N LYS A 89 -15.43 -20.94 15.02
CA LYS A 89 -15.25 -19.63 15.63
C LYS A 89 -13.90 -19.05 15.18
N ILE A 90 -13.83 -17.72 15.12
CA ILE A 90 -12.58 -16.99 14.90
C ILE A 90 -12.27 -16.15 16.13
N GLU A 91 -11.03 -16.28 16.61
CA GLU A 91 -10.45 -15.44 17.66
C GLU A 91 -9.38 -14.54 17.06
N ILE A 92 -9.41 -13.26 17.40
CA ILE A 92 -8.42 -12.26 16.98
C ILE A 92 -7.82 -11.63 18.24
N LEU A 93 -6.51 -11.74 18.39
CA LEU A 93 -5.76 -11.17 19.50
C LEU A 93 -4.75 -10.12 19.00
N ALA A 94 -4.48 -9.10 19.82
CA ALA A 94 -3.30 -8.26 19.73
C ALA A 94 -2.48 -8.44 21.00
N GLY A 95 -1.38 -9.19 20.92
CA GLY A 95 -0.67 -9.66 22.11
C GLY A 95 -1.58 -10.54 22.97
N SER A 96 -1.81 -10.15 24.22
CA SER A 96 -2.72 -10.84 25.14
C SER A 96 -4.16 -10.32 25.12
N GLN A 97 -4.44 -9.23 24.40
CA GLN A 97 -5.77 -8.64 24.37
C GLN A 97 -6.63 -9.31 23.30
N ARG A 98 -7.78 -9.85 23.69
CA ARG A 98 -8.78 -10.37 22.76
C ARG A 98 -9.58 -9.22 22.15
N LEU A 99 -9.47 -9.08 20.83
CA LEU A 99 -10.18 -8.07 20.03
C LEU A 99 -11.51 -8.59 19.51
N PHE A 100 -11.57 -9.88 19.14
CA PHE A 100 -12.80 -10.52 18.65
C PHE A 100 -12.80 -12.01 19.01
N LEU A 101 -13.97 -12.53 19.33
CA LEU A 101 -14.27 -13.96 19.41
C LEU A 101 -15.73 -14.16 19.03
N GLY A 102 -15.99 -14.91 17.97
CA GLY A 102 -17.35 -15.19 17.51
C GLY A 102 -17.39 -16.19 16.36
N PRO A 103 -18.59 -16.58 15.90
CA PRO A 103 -18.77 -17.42 14.72
C PRO A 103 -18.09 -16.81 13.49
N LEU A 104 -17.40 -17.64 12.71
CA LEU A 104 -16.72 -17.21 11.50
C LEU A 104 -17.68 -16.58 10.47
N LEU A 105 -18.90 -17.11 10.39
CA LEU A 105 -19.93 -16.62 9.46
C LEU A 105 -20.43 -15.21 9.80
N GLU A 106 -20.25 -14.70 11.02
CA GLU A 106 -20.59 -13.30 11.33
C GLU A 106 -19.72 -12.29 10.57
N LEU A 107 -18.53 -12.71 10.15
CA LEU A 107 -17.61 -11.91 9.34
C LEU A 107 -17.82 -12.13 7.84
N SER A 108 -18.77 -12.96 7.42
CA SER A 108 -18.99 -13.22 6.00
C SER A 108 -19.56 -12.00 5.28
N TYR A 109 -19.13 -11.78 4.03
CA TYR A 109 -19.66 -10.70 3.20
C TYR A 109 -21.20 -10.72 3.15
N PRO A 110 -21.88 -9.56 3.30
CA PRO A 110 -21.35 -8.19 3.28
C PRO A 110 -20.96 -7.61 4.64
N ASN A 111 -20.94 -8.42 5.71
CA ASN A 111 -20.73 -7.92 7.06
C ASN A 111 -19.25 -7.58 7.29
N GLU A 112 -18.97 -6.28 7.34
CA GLU A 112 -17.69 -5.75 7.80
C GLU A 112 -17.75 -5.57 9.32
N LYS A 113 -16.74 -6.09 10.05
CA LYS A 113 -16.69 -5.97 11.50
C LYS A 113 -15.52 -5.08 11.91
N TYR A 114 -15.81 -4.06 12.72
CA TYR A 114 -14.78 -3.32 13.43
C TYR A 114 -14.03 -4.22 14.41
N ILE A 115 -12.69 -4.17 14.39
CA ILE A 115 -11.82 -4.96 15.27
C ILE A 115 -11.13 -4.08 16.30
N THR A 116 -10.39 -3.06 15.85
CA THR A 116 -9.64 -2.15 16.72
C THR A 116 -9.20 -0.90 15.96
N SER A 117 -8.70 0.12 16.65
CA SER A 117 -7.96 1.21 16.01
C SER A 117 -6.46 0.88 15.99
N VAL A 118 -5.80 1.04 14.84
CA VAL A 118 -4.35 0.86 14.67
C VAL A 118 -3.62 2.21 14.55
N LEU A 119 -2.57 2.38 15.35
CA LEU A 119 -1.67 3.54 15.26
C LEU A 119 -0.77 3.42 14.01
N PRO A 120 -0.14 4.51 13.55
CA PRO A 120 0.89 4.45 12.50
C PRO A 120 1.98 3.41 12.80
N GLY A 121 2.35 2.59 11.81
CA GLY A 121 3.33 1.51 11.94
C GLY A 121 2.73 0.11 12.01
N ASP A 122 3.48 -0.83 12.58
CA ASP A 122 3.16 -2.26 12.58
C ASP A 122 2.38 -2.68 13.83
N THR A 123 1.24 -3.34 13.61
CA THR A 123 0.41 -3.95 14.66
C THR A 123 0.36 -5.47 14.44
N PRO A 124 1.03 -6.28 15.28
CA PRO A 124 0.96 -7.72 15.20
C PRO A 124 -0.39 -8.22 15.71
N LEU A 125 -1.02 -9.12 14.95
CA LEU A 125 -2.26 -9.79 15.30
C LEU A 125 -2.09 -11.31 15.22
N THR A 126 -2.75 -12.00 16.13
CA THR A 126 -2.86 -13.46 16.14
C THR A 126 -4.29 -13.85 15.79
N LEU A 127 -4.45 -14.56 14.69
CA LEU A 127 -5.73 -15.05 14.16
C LEU A 127 -5.83 -16.54 14.46
N SER A 128 -6.94 -16.96 15.06
CA SER A 128 -7.15 -18.37 15.36
C SER A 128 -8.52 -18.83 14.88
N LEU A 129 -8.57 -19.93 14.15
CA LEU A 129 -9.81 -20.63 13.83
C LEU A 129 -9.96 -21.81 14.79
N ILE A 130 -11.13 -21.91 15.41
CA ILE A 130 -11.44 -22.89 16.45
C ILE A 130 -12.67 -23.66 15.96
N LEU A 131 -12.53 -24.96 15.72
CA LEU A 131 -13.70 -25.82 15.47
C LEU A 131 -14.40 -26.08 16.81
N ASP A 132 -15.73 -25.94 16.86
CA ASP A 132 -16.50 -26.22 18.06
C ASP A 132 -16.22 -27.64 18.58
N GLU A 133 -16.15 -27.80 19.90
CA GLU A 133 -15.93 -29.11 20.55
C GLU A 133 -17.15 -30.02 20.38
N GLU A 134 -18.33 -29.43 20.24
CA GLU A 134 -19.59 -30.15 20.01
C GLU A 134 -19.81 -30.47 18.52
N ALA A 135 -18.88 -30.06 17.64
CA ALA A 135 -18.97 -30.35 16.21
C ALA A 135 -18.93 -31.86 15.98
N GLY A 136 -19.99 -32.39 15.36
CA GLY A 136 -20.11 -33.83 15.10
C GLY A 136 -19.06 -34.38 14.13
N ASN A 137 -18.92 -35.71 14.09
CA ASN A 137 -17.97 -36.41 13.22
C ASN A 137 -18.18 -36.15 11.73
N GLN A 138 -19.31 -35.59 11.29
CA GLN A 138 -19.54 -35.21 9.88
C GLN A 138 -18.52 -34.19 9.33
N TYR A 139 -17.85 -33.45 10.21
CA TYR A 139 -16.84 -32.46 9.86
C TYR A 139 -15.42 -33.02 9.82
N GLN A 140 -15.21 -34.24 10.32
CA GLN A 140 -13.90 -34.88 10.34
C GLN A 140 -13.42 -35.15 8.91
N GLY A 141 -12.17 -34.78 8.61
CA GLY A 141 -11.57 -34.96 7.28
C GLY A 141 -12.04 -33.96 6.22
N GLN A 142 -13.01 -33.09 6.55
CA GLN A 142 -13.41 -32.01 5.65
C GLN A 142 -12.29 -30.98 5.50
N THR A 143 -12.35 -30.24 4.41
CA THR A 143 -11.42 -29.15 4.11
C THR A 143 -12.17 -27.85 3.90
N MET A 144 -11.54 -26.74 4.29
CA MET A 144 -12.06 -25.40 4.05
C MET A 144 -10.92 -24.45 3.73
N THR A 145 -11.12 -23.65 2.68
CA THR A 145 -10.31 -22.47 2.37
C THR A 145 -11.16 -21.23 2.53
N LEU A 146 -10.53 -20.14 2.99
CA LEU A 146 -11.16 -18.83 3.09
C LEU A 146 -10.12 -17.74 2.94
N ASN A 147 -10.60 -16.54 2.59
CA ASN A 147 -9.79 -15.33 2.57
C ASN A 147 -10.27 -14.40 3.68
N LEU A 148 -9.33 -13.93 4.50
CA LEU A 148 -9.57 -12.81 5.40
C LEU A 148 -9.10 -11.55 4.71
N ILE A 149 -9.98 -10.55 4.67
CA ILE A 149 -9.68 -9.23 4.15
C ILE A 149 -9.69 -8.25 5.31
N PHE A 150 -8.60 -7.51 5.44
CA PHE A 150 -8.47 -6.40 6.37
C PHE A 150 -8.66 -5.10 5.62
N GLY A 151 -9.49 -4.22 6.16
CA GLY A 151 -9.84 -2.94 5.55
C GLY A 151 -9.82 -1.80 6.55
N LEU A 152 -10.04 -0.59 6.03
CA LEU A 152 -10.39 0.56 6.86
C LEU A 152 -11.90 0.63 6.99
N LEU A 153 -12.40 0.73 8.22
CA LEU A 153 -13.82 0.73 8.49
C LEU A 153 -14.57 1.77 7.65
N GLY A 154 -15.60 1.34 6.92
CA GLY A 154 -16.43 2.23 6.10
C GLY A 154 -15.78 2.71 4.81
N GLN A 155 -14.55 2.27 4.49
CA GLN A 155 -14.01 2.41 3.15
C GLN A 155 -14.38 1.17 2.31
N PRO A 156 -14.69 1.34 1.02
CA PRO A 156 -14.91 0.20 0.15
C PRO A 156 -13.64 -0.65 0.15
N ILE A 157 -13.80 -1.91 0.56
CA ILE A 157 -12.73 -2.90 0.48
C ILE A 157 -12.29 -2.93 -0.99
N PRO A 158 -11.00 -2.68 -1.30
CA PRO A 158 -10.55 -2.70 -2.67
C PRO A 158 -10.78 -4.11 -3.20
N SER A 159 -11.73 -4.25 -4.13
CA SER A 159 -11.94 -5.50 -4.85
C SER A 159 -10.57 -5.96 -5.36
N PRO A 160 -10.20 -7.25 -5.15
CA PRO A 160 -8.92 -7.74 -5.62
C PRO A 160 -8.81 -7.38 -7.09
N ILE A 161 -7.85 -6.50 -7.43
CA ILE A 161 -7.66 -6.05 -8.80
C ILE A 161 -7.51 -7.33 -9.60
N PRO A 162 -8.44 -7.64 -10.55
CA PRO A 162 -8.32 -8.86 -11.31
C PRO A 162 -6.95 -8.83 -11.95
N LYS A 163 -6.09 -9.81 -11.62
CA LYS A 163 -4.78 -9.94 -12.24
C LYS A 163 -5.03 -9.90 -13.74
N LEU A 164 -4.56 -8.86 -14.42
CA LEU A 164 -4.78 -8.76 -15.86
C LEU A 164 -4.34 -10.09 -16.46
N PRO A 165 -5.22 -10.79 -17.20
CA PRO A 165 -4.89 -12.12 -17.67
C PRO A 165 -3.59 -12.04 -18.44
N THR A 166 -2.60 -12.83 -18.04
CA THR A 166 -1.22 -12.77 -18.55
C THR A 166 -1.20 -12.80 -20.08
N GLN A 167 -2.18 -13.48 -20.70
CA GLN A 167 -2.36 -13.54 -22.15
C GLN A 167 -2.56 -12.17 -22.82
N ILE A 168 -3.22 -11.20 -22.17
CA ILE A 168 -3.40 -9.84 -22.69
C ILE A 168 -2.07 -9.09 -22.64
N ILE A 169 -1.31 -9.24 -21.55
CA ILE A 169 0.03 -8.63 -21.43
C ILE A 169 0.95 -9.20 -22.51
N THR A 170 0.97 -10.52 -22.72
CA THR A 170 1.79 -11.14 -23.78
C THR A 170 1.35 -10.70 -25.18
N LYS A 171 0.04 -10.58 -25.45
CA LYS A 171 -0.47 -10.04 -26.73
C LYS A 171 -0.07 -8.58 -26.96
N ILE A 172 -0.11 -7.73 -25.94
CA ILE A 172 0.27 -6.31 -26.04
C ILE A 172 1.79 -6.18 -26.24
N VAL A 173 2.59 -6.88 -25.44
CA VAL A 173 4.07 -6.86 -25.57
C VAL A 173 4.51 -7.37 -26.94
N SER A 174 3.91 -8.44 -27.45
CA SER A 174 4.22 -8.97 -28.79
C SER A 174 3.81 -8.02 -29.93
N LYS A 175 2.76 -7.20 -29.76
CA LYS A 175 2.39 -6.15 -30.71
C LYS A 175 3.35 -4.96 -30.66
N ILE A 176 3.80 -4.57 -29.47
CA ILE A 176 4.74 -3.45 -29.30
C ILE A 176 6.14 -3.80 -29.85
N GLN A 177 6.61 -5.04 -29.66
CA GLN A 177 7.89 -5.51 -30.24
C GLN A 177 7.91 -5.54 -31.78
N LYS A 178 6.75 -5.55 -32.44
CA LYS A 178 6.64 -5.51 -33.91
C LYS A 178 6.74 -4.09 -34.50
N ILE A 179 6.80 -3.05 -33.65
CA ILE A 179 6.98 -1.67 -34.12
C ILE A 179 8.47 -1.47 -34.45
N PRO A 180 8.85 -1.29 -35.73
CA PRO A 180 10.25 -1.29 -36.18
C PRO A 180 11.10 -0.12 -35.63
N VAL A 181 10.46 0.88 -35.04
CA VAL A 181 11.11 2.11 -34.53
C VAL A 181 11.82 1.90 -33.18
N ILE A 182 11.48 0.85 -32.41
CA ILE A 182 12.02 0.63 -31.05
C ILE A 182 13.27 -0.28 -31.04
N LYS A 183 13.66 -0.86 -32.20
CA LYS A 183 14.83 -1.75 -32.26
C LYS A 183 16.19 -1.09 -31.99
N LYS A 184 16.29 0.25 -32.02
CA LYS A 184 17.57 0.95 -31.86
C LYS A 184 17.90 1.45 -30.45
N VAL A 185 16.98 1.36 -29.49
CA VAL A 185 17.20 1.90 -28.13
C VAL A 185 17.30 0.80 -27.07
N PHE A 186 16.94 -0.45 -27.39
CA PHE A 186 16.91 -1.55 -26.43
C PHE A 186 17.88 -2.67 -26.81
N ILE A 187 19.13 -2.30 -27.07
CA ILE A 187 20.27 -3.23 -27.06
C ILE A 187 21.33 -2.57 -26.19
N GLU A 188 21.25 -2.76 -24.87
CA GLU A 188 22.46 -2.96 -24.08
C GLU A 188 22.15 -3.56 -22.72
N LYS A 189 22.97 -4.55 -22.40
CA LYS A 189 23.13 -5.28 -21.14
C LYS A 189 22.13 -6.41 -20.81
N PRO A 190 22.46 -7.68 -21.15
CA PRO A 190 21.82 -8.83 -20.52
C PRO A 190 22.17 -8.87 -19.03
N THR A 191 21.16 -8.77 -18.17
CA THR A 191 21.30 -9.11 -16.74
C THR A 191 21.34 -10.63 -16.62
N THR A 192 22.52 -11.18 -16.32
CA THR A 192 22.73 -12.58 -15.95
C THR A 192 21.87 -12.92 -14.74
N VAL A 193 20.88 -13.79 -14.94
CA VAL A 193 20.13 -14.42 -13.85
C VAL A 193 21.07 -15.45 -13.20
N GLN A 194 21.61 -15.11 -12.03
CA GLN A 194 22.27 -16.11 -11.19
C GLN A 194 21.19 -17.05 -10.63
N ALA A 195 21.35 -18.35 -10.88
CA ALA A 195 20.58 -19.39 -10.26
C ALA A 195 20.82 -19.36 -8.74
N ILE A 196 19.77 -19.09 -7.97
CA ILE A 196 19.79 -19.23 -6.52
C ILE A 196 19.79 -20.73 -6.22
N GLY A 197 20.86 -21.18 -5.58
CA GLY A 197 21.06 -22.55 -5.15
C GLY A 197 19.98 -23.02 -4.18
N GLU A 198 19.71 -24.31 -4.28
CA GLU A 198 18.81 -25.12 -3.47
C GLU A 198 19.15 -24.99 -1.97
N ALA A 199 18.18 -24.55 -1.17
CA ALA A 199 18.36 -24.40 0.27
C ALA A 199 18.30 -25.77 0.97
N PRO A 200 19.25 -26.09 1.87
CA PRO A 200 19.22 -27.34 2.62
C PRO A 200 18.07 -27.38 3.65
N LYS A 201 17.53 -28.59 3.77
CA LYS A 201 16.46 -29.03 4.68
C LYS A 201 16.81 -28.72 6.15
N PRO A 202 15.91 -28.12 6.97
CA PRO A 202 16.19 -27.92 8.39
C PRO A 202 16.04 -29.23 9.16
N THR A 203 17.10 -29.59 9.89
CA THR A 203 17.07 -30.60 10.97
C THR A 203 16.64 -29.90 12.24
N GLU A 204 15.52 -30.35 12.81
CA GLU A 204 14.98 -29.94 14.10
C GLU A 204 15.85 -30.55 15.22
N GLN A 205 16.49 -29.72 16.04
CA GLN A 205 17.10 -30.15 17.30
C GLN A 205 16.68 -29.19 18.40
N VAL A 206 15.82 -29.67 19.29
CA VAL A 206 15.29 -28.98 20.46
C VAL A 206 16.32 -29.08 21.58
N THR A 207 16.70 -27.96 22.18
CA THR A 207 17.35 -27.93 23.50
C THR A 207 16.79 -26.75 24.30
N PRO A 208 16.34 -26.96 25.55
CA PRO A 208 15.81 -25.88 26.38
C PRO A 208 16.92 -25.15 27.12
N SER A 209 16.93 -23.82 27.07
CA SER A 209 17.78 -22.99 27.95
C SER A 209 16.99 -21.83 28.55
N THR A 210 17.08 -21.77 29.88
CA THR A 210 16.55 -20.81 30.86
C THR A 210 16.91 -19.34 30.56
N PRO A 211 16.01 -18.37 30.82
CA PRO A 211 16.32 -16.96 30.62
C PRO A 211 17.13 -16.37 31.79
N THR A 212 18.26 -15.74 31.48
CA THR A 212 18.97 -14.81 32.36
C THR A 212 18.64 -13.39 31.94
N VAL A 213 18.01 -12.64 32.85
CA VAL A 213 17.64 -11.22 32.69
C VAL A 213 18.90 -10.36 32.78
N SER A 214 19.19 -9.58 31.73
CA SER A 214 20.17 -8.49 31.75
C SER A 214 19.47 -7.19 31.36
N LEU A 215 19.41 -6.26 32.31
CA LEU A 215 18.92 -4.89 32.17
C LEU A 215 19.99 -4.06 31.45
N GLU A 216 19.81 -3.84 30.14
CA GLU A 216 20.64 -2.91 29.36
C GLU A 216 19.89 -1.58 29.15
N LYS A 217 20.47 -0.52 29.71
CA LYS A 217 19.98 0.85 29.71
C LYS A 217 20.38 1.50 28.37
N LYS A 218 19.46 1.58 27.41
CA LYS A 218 19.74 2.12 26.06
C LYS A 218 19.30 3.58 25.93
N GLY A 219 20.20 4.35 25.30
CA GLY A 219 20.28 5.80 25.32
C GLY A 219 19.11 6.56 24.70
N VAL A 220 19.00 7.80 25.17
CA VAL A 220 18.19 8.90 24.65
C VAL A 220 18.39 9.03 23.14
N GLY A 221 17.31 8.83 22.37
CA GLY A 221 17.31 8.97 20.92
C GLY A 221 17.51 10.42 20.51
N GLU A 222 18.53 10.66 19.69
CA GLU A 222 18.70 11.92 18.96
C GLU A 222 17.51 12.12 18.01
N GLU A 223 16.82 13.24 18.18
CA GLU A 223 15.76 13.70 17.31
C GLU A 223 16.34 13.97 15.91
N VAL A 224 15.99 13.14 14.93
CA VAL A 224 16.42 13.29 13.54
C VAL A 224 15.75 14.53 12.96
N VAL A 225 16.41 15.69 13.08
CA VAL A 225 15.92 16.95 12.53
C VAL A 225 15.95 16.85 11.00
N PRO A 226 14.82 17.06 10.30
CA PRO A 226 14.76 16.96 8.85
C PRO A 226 15.72 17.95 8.18
N TRP A 227 16.51 17.48 7.22
CA TRP A 227 17.60 18.21 6.58
C TRP A 227 17.17 19.54 5.92
N TYR A 228 15.89 19.69 5.55
CA TYR A 228 15.34 20.91 4.97
C TYR A 228 15.21 22.09 5.96
N ARG A 229 15.27 21.85 7.28
CA ARG A 229 15.26 22.93 8.30
C ARG A 229 16.58 23.73 8.37
N LYS A 230 17.64 23.27 7.71
CA LYS A 230 18.95 23.95 7.68
C LYS A 230 19.14 24.88 6.47
N ILE A 231 18.17 24.96 5.57
CA ILE A 231 18.28 25.84 4.40
C ILE A 231 17.93 27.26 4.81
N PRO A 232 18.88 28.22 4.75
CA PRO A 232 18.62 29.58 5.17
C PRO A 232 17.62 30.26 4.22
N CYS A 233 16.71 31.06 4.77
CA CYS A 233 15.59 31.67 4.03
C CYS A 233 16.01 32.45 2.78
N TRP A 234 17.23 32.99 2.72
CA TRP A 234 17.75 33.71 1.55
C TRP A 234 17.95 32.80 0.33
N LEU A 235 18.19 31.50 0.53
CA LEU A 235 18.35 30.55 -0.57
C LEU A 235 17.04 30.35 -1.35
N TRP A 236 15.90 30.38 -0.64
CA TRP A 236 14.58 30.33 -1.26
C TRP A 236 14.28 31.59 -2.08
N ILE A 237 14.71 32.76 -1.59
CA ILE A 237 14.57 34.03 -2.32
C ILE A 237 15.39 33.99 -3.63
N LEU A 238 16.62 33.48 -3.59
CA LEU A 238 17.45 33.28 -4.78
C LEU A 238 16.81 32.33 -5.78
N LEU A 239 16.26 31.20 -5.32
CA LEU A 239 15.57 30.23 -6.18
C LEU A 239 14.38 30.89 -6.89
N ILE A 240 13.58 31.69 -6.18
CA ILE A 240 12.44 32.42 -6.75
C ILE A 240 12.90 33.43 -7.80
N LEU A 241 13.98 34.18 -7.54
CA LEU A 241 14.52 35.17 -8.50
C LEU A 241 15.05 34.50 -9.78
N VAL A 242 15.71 33.35 -9.66
CA VAL A 242 16.18 32.56 -10.81
C VAL A 242 15.00 32.06 -11.64
N LEU A 243 13.96 31.52 -11.00
CA LEU A 243 12.76 31.08 -11.70
C LEU A 243 12.05 32.24 -12.40
N ALA A 244 11.95 33.42 -11.77
CA ALA A 244 11.37 34.61 -12.38
C ALA A 244 12.16 35.07 -13.61
N ALA A 245 13.50 35.04 -13.54
CA ALA A 245 14.37 35.39 -14.67
C ALA A 245 14.21 34.41 -15.85
N ILE A 246 14.09 33.11 -15.57
CA ILE A 246 13.86 32.08 -16.59
C ILE A 246 12.51 32.29 -17.28
N VAL A 247 11.44 32.53 -16.52
CA VAL A 247 10.11 32.81 -17.09
C VAL A 247 10.14 34.07 -17.96
N HIS A 248 10.81 35.13 -17.51
CA HIS A 248 10.94 36.37 -18.27
C HIS A 248 11.73 36.16 -19.58
N LEU A 249 12.78 35.34 -19.56
CA LEU A 249 13.56 34.97 -20.75
C LEU A 249 12.71 34.19 -21.76
N ILE A 250 11.93 33.20 -21.30
CA ILE A 250 11.03 32.41 -22.15
C ILE A 250 10.01 33.31 -22.84
N LEU A 251 9.36 34.21 -22.09
CA LEU A 251 8.40 35.17 -22.66
C LEU A 251 9.04 36.11 -23.68
N TYR A 252 10.26 36.57 -23.41
CA TYR A 252 11.03 37.37 -24.36
C TYR A 252 11.32 36.61 -25.67
N LEU A 253 11.73 35.34 -25.59
CA LEU A 253 12.00 34.51 -26.76
C LEU A 253 10.74 34.27 -27.59
N ILE A 254 9.59 34.02 -26.97
CA ILE A 254 8.30 33.88 -27.65
C ILE A 254 7.94 35.16 -28.41
N LYS A 255 8.09 36.34 -27.76
CA LYS A 255 7.82 37.64 -28.38
C LYS A 255 8.75 37.92 -29.57
N ARG A 256 10.03 37.55 -29.45
CA ARG A 256 11.02 37.67 -30.53
C ARG A 256 10.67 36.78 -31.73
N LYS A 257 10.21 35.55 -31.50
CA LYS A 257 9.81 34.62 -32.57
C LYS A 257 8.60 35.14 -33.35
N LYS A 258 7.60 35.72 -32.67
CA LYS A 258 6.43 36.35 -33.33
C LYS A 258 6.81 37.52 -34.23
N LYS A 259 7.76 38.38 -33.81
CA LYS A 259 8.24 39.49 -34.66
C LYS A 259 8.92 39.02 -35.94
N LYS A 260 9.71 37.93 -35.88
CA LYS A 260 10.35 37.37 -37.08
C LYS A 260 9.35 36.83 -38.09
N GLN A 261 8.28 36.16 -37.63
CA GLN A 261 7.24 35.64 -38.54
C GLN A 261 6.46 36.75 -39.26
N GLN A 262 6.26 37.92 -38.63
CA GLN A 262 5.60 39.05 -39.28
C GLN A 262 6.45 39.73 -40.37
N GLN A 263 7.77 39.56 -40.35
CA GLN A 263 8.68 40.16 -41.34
C GLN A 263 8.91 39.29 -42.59
N THR A 264 8.41 38.04 -42.61
CA THR A 264 8.58 37.10 -43.75
C THR A 264 7.35 37.05 -44.67
N ILE A 265 6.30 37.84 -44.40
CA ILE A 265 5.04 37.87 -45.17
C ILE A 265 4.95 39.19 -45.97
N VAL A 266 6.08 39.67 -46.51
CA VAL A 266 6.14 40.82 -47.43
C VAL A 266 6.96 40.42 -48.63
#